data_AF-A0A349F8R9-F1
#
_entry.id   AF-A0A349F8R9-F1
#
_cell.length_a   1.000
_cell.length_b   1.000
_cell.length_c   1.000
_cell.angle_alpha   90.00
_cell.angle_beta   90.00
_cell.angle_gamma   90.00
#
_symmetry.space_group_name_H-M   'P 1'
#
loop_
_entity.id
_entity.type
_entity.pdbx_description
1 polymer ?
#
loop_
_entity_poly.entity_id
_entity_poly.type
_entity_poly.pdbx_seq_one_letter_code
_entity_poly.pdbx_strand_id
1 'polypeptide(L)'
;MALSRLKEGIDELFVNLPKSEKLLHALVLFWVLAQIISSNFMHVHASTLWESINLVAKVHVYAGLLLVPITLVFFYKILKRRKLADMYPWLSGNFAQIKQDLKTLRSFKLLESHPGGVAATVEGLGLLALLLALATGALWYFNASISGTSPQLLEIHKTSVGLIETYFYAHGAMAILHYIHWWRSKA
;
A
#
# COMPACT_ATOMS: atom_id res chain seq x y z
N MET A 1 -3.44 -15.28 28.89
CA MET A 1 -4.41 -15.93 27.96
C MET A 1 -4.89 -14.97 26.86
N ALA A 2 -5.33 -13.75 27.16
CA ALA A 2 -5.76 -12.79 26.12
C ALA A 2 -4.61 -12.34 25.19
N LEU A 3 -3.42 -12.11 25.74
CA LEU A 3 -2.24 -11.68 24.96
C LEU A 3 -1.75 -12.75 23.97
N SER A 4 -1.84 -14.04 24.34
CA SER A 4 -1.47 -15.15 23.45
C SER A 4 -2.45 -15.29 22.30
N ARG A 5 -3.75 -15.14 22.56
CA ARG A 5 -4.80 -15.21 21.54
C ARG A 5 -4.74 -14.05 20.54
N LEU A 6 -4.38 -12.84 20.99
CA LEU A 6 -4.14 -11.69 20.11
C LEU A 6 -3.02 -12.01 19.11
N LYS A 7 -1.90 -12.54 19.61
CA LYS A 7 -0.74 -12.89 18.79
C LYS A 7 -1.10 -13.97 17.77
N GLU A 8 -1.81 -15.02 18.18
CA GLU A 8 -2.24 -16.09 17.29
C GLU A 8 -3.08 -15.58 16.11
N GLY A 9 -4.02 -14.67 16.36
CA GLY A 9 -4.85 -14.11 15.29
C GLY A 9 -4.08 -13.21 14.33
N ILE A 10 -3.09 -12.47 14.83
CA ILE A 10 -2.18 -11.70 13.97
C ILE A 10 -1.31 -12.65 13.14
N ASP A 11 -0.78 -13.70 13.74
CA ASP A 11 0.04 -14.70 13.05
C ASP A 11 -0.75 -15.39 11.93
N GLU A 12 -2.05 -15.62 12.13
CA GLU A 12 -2.97 -16.16 11.12
C GLU A 12 -3.07 -15.26 9.87
N LEU A 13 -3.23 -13.94 10.05
CA LEU A 13 -3.34 -12.99 8.92
C LEU A 13 -2.14 -13.06 7.98
N PHE A 14 -0.98 -13.43 8.51
CA PHE A 14 0.28 -13.49 7.77
C PHE A 14 0.79 -14.92 7.57
N VAL A 15 0.01 -15.96 7.87
CA VAL A 15 0.49 -17.35 7.90
C VAL A 15 1.12 -17.79 6.57
N ASN A 16 0.58 -17.28 5.46
CA ASN A 16 1.00 -17.60 4.09
C ASN A 16 2.13 -16.71 3.53
N LEU A 17 2.71 -15.81 4.33
CA LEU A 17 3.79 -14.94 3.90
C LEU A 17 5.18 -15.41 4.40
N PRO A 18 6.22 -15.38 3.54
CA PRO A 18 7.60 -15.58 3.97
C PRO A 18 8.02 -14.53 5.02
N LYS A 19 8.90 -14.91 5.96
CA LYS A 19 9.37 -14.01 7.03
C LYS A 19 9.90 -12.68 6.51
N SER A 20 10.65 -12.69 5.41
CA SER A 20 11.18 -11.47 4.79
C SER A 20 10.07 -10.55 4.27
N GLU A 21 9.00 -11.12 3.73
CA GLU A 21 7.85 -10.34 3.23
C GLU A 21 7.01 -9.80 4.39
N LYS A 22 6.85 -10.55 5.49
CA LYS A 22 6.23 -10.03 6.71
C LYS A 22 6.97 -8.80 7.25
N LEU A 23 8.30 -8.89 7.31
CA LEU A 23 9.14 -7.78 7.76
C LEU A 23 9.05 -6.58 6.83
N LEU A 24 9.19 -6.79 5.52
CA LEU A 24 9.10 -5.70 4.53
C LEU A 24 7.71 -5.08 4.51
N HIS A 25 6.65 -5.88 4.61
CA HIS A 25 5.28 -5.39 4.70
C HIS A 25 5.09 -4.54 5.96
N ALA A 26 5.53 -5.00 7.13
CA ALA A 26 5.43 -4.23 8.37
C ALA A 26 6.22 -2.91 8.30
N LEU A 27 7.41 -2.94 7.70
CA LEU A 27 8.24 -1.75 7.49
C LEU A 27 7.55 -0.75 6.54
N VAL A 28 7.06 -1.22 5.40
CA VAL A 28 6.32 -0.39 4.42
C VAL A 28 5.05 0.17 5.04
N LEU A 29 4.28 -0.65 5.77
CA LEU A 29 3.06 -0.24 6.46
C LEU A 29 3.33 0.91 7.44
N PHE A 30 4.33 0.75 8.31
CA PHE A 30 4.73 1.77 9.26
C PHE A 30 5.17 3.06 8.56
N TRP A 31 5.95 2.94 7.48
CA TRP A 31 6.45 4.08 6.74
C TRP A 31 5.34 4.84 6.00
N VAL A 32 4.43 4.12 5.34
CA VAL A 32 3.24 4.71 4.70
C VAL A 32 2.37 5.42 5.72
N LEU A 33 2.14 4.82 6.89
CA LEU A 33 1.41 5.48 7.97
C LEU A 33 2.10 6.77 8.43
N ALA A 34 3.42 6.76 8.58
CA ALA A 34 4.18 7.96 8.91
C ALA A 34 4.08 9.04 7.81
N GLN A 35 4.03 8.65 6.53
CA GLN A 35 3.80 9.57 5.41
C GLN A 35 2.41 10.20 5.45
N ILE A 36 1.37 9.41 5.70
CA ILE A 36 -0.02 9.90 5.86
C ILE A 36 -0.13 10.84 7.06
N ILE A 37 0.48 10.51 8.21
CA ILE A 37 0.44 11.38 9.38
C ILE A 37 1.20 12.68 9.10
N SER A 38 2.43 12.61 8.59
CA SER A 38 3.25 13.79 8.33
C SER A 38 2.64 14.72 7.28
N SER A 39 1.93 14.20 6.28
CA SER A 39 1.29 15.02 5.23
C SER A 39 0.26 16.00 5.80
N ASN A 40 -0.43 15.63 6.89
CA ASN A 40 -1.41 16.49 7.57
C ASN A 40 -0.78 17.72 8.25
N PHE A 41 0.54 17.73 8.45
CA PHE A 41 1.27 18.84 9.07
C PHE A 41 2.23 19.53 8.09
N MET A 42 2.15 19.21 6.80
CA MET A 42 2.94 19.87 5.77
C MET A 42 2.33 21.23 5.42
N HIS A 43 3.17 22.28 5.42
CA HIS A 43 2.84 23.56 4.81
C HIS A 43 3.53 23.65 3.45
N VAL A 44 2.94 23.01 2.44
CA VAL A 44 3.40 23.07 1.06
C VAL A 44 2.23 23.54 0.19
N HIS A 45 2.30 24.82 -0.20
CA HIS A 45 1.38 25.40 -1.16
C HIS A 45 2.05 25.47 -2.55
N ALA A 46 1.22 25.63 -3.57
CA ALA A 46 1.65 25.67 -4.98
C ALA A 46 2.83 26.62 -5.25
N SER A 47 2.91 27.74 -4.53
CA SER A 47 3.92 28.79 -4.68
C SER A 47 5.01 28.79 -3.59
N THR A 48 4.98 27.85 -2.64
CA THR A 48 5.97 27.83 -1.56
C THR A 48 7.31 27.38 -2.09
N LEU A 49 8.33 28.24 -2.04
CA LEU A 49 9.70 27.87 -2.41
C LEU A 49 10.21 26.70 -1.55
N TRP A 50 11.01 25.82 -2.14
CA TRP A 50 11.59 24.66 -1.46
C TRP A 50 12.29 25.05 -0.15
N GLU A 51 13.06 26.13 -0.15
CA GLU A 51 13.79 26.59 1.04
C GLU A 51 12.86 26.99 2.20
N SER A 52 11.66 27.46 1.86
CA SER A 52 10.66 27.99 2.78
C SER A 52 9.68 26.95 3.31
N ILE A 53 9.75 25.68 2.86
CA ILE A 53 8.87 24.64 3.40
C ILE A 53 9.26 24.29 4.84
N ASN A 54 8.26 23.90 5.63
CA ASN A 54 8.48 23.56 7.04
C ASN A 54 9.28 22.25 7.21
N LEU A 55 9.82 22.03 8.41
CA LEU A 55 10.63 20.85 8.73
C LEU A 55 9.88 19.54 8.46
N VAL A 56 8.59 19.48 8.77
CA VAL A 56 7.78 18.27 8.54
C VAL A 56 7.71 17.93 7.05
N ALA A 57 7.58 18.93 6.17
CA ALA A 57 7.62 18.72 4.73
C ALA A 57 8.97 18.18 4.25
N LYS A 58 10.09 18.70 4.78
CA LYS A 58 11.43 18.17 4.48
C LYS A 58 11.55 16.71 4.94
N VAL A 59 11.13 16.40 6.17
CA VAL A 59 11.12 15.03 6.70
C VAL A 59 10.24 14.11 5.87
N HIS A 60 9.04 14.54 5.50
CA HIS A 60 8.13 13.78 4.64
C HIS A 60 8.80 13.41 3.32
N VAL A 61 9.36 14.40 2.61
CA VAL A 61 10.03 14.20 1.32
C VAL A 61 11.22 13.26 1.43
N TYR A 62 12.14 13.49 2.37
CA TYR A 62 13.31 12.62 2.53
C TYR A 62 12.93 11.20 2.97
N ALA A 63 11.96 11.07 3.87
CA ALA A 63 11.45 9.75 4.26
C ALA A 63 10.75 9.05 3.08
N GLY A 64 10.02 9.78 2.23
CA GLY A 64 9.44 9.24 1.00
C GLY A 64 10.50 8.76 0.00
N LEU A 65 11.58 9.52 -0.19
CA LEU A 65 12.72 9.11 -1.01
C LEU A 65 13.42 7.85 -0.47
N LEU A 66 13.59 7.74 0.85
CA LEU A 66 14.14 6.54 1.50
C LEU A 66 13.21 5.32 1.37
N LEU A 67 11.90 5.53 1.25
CA LEU A 67 10.93 4.44 1.05
C LEU A 67 11.00 3.85 -0.36
N VAL A 68 11.57 4.56 -1.34
CA VAL A 68 11.76 4.06 -2.72
C VAL A 68 12.55 2.75 -2.76
N PRO A 69 13.82 2.68 -2.29
CA PRO A 69 14.60 1.45 -2.35
C PRO A 69 13.95 0.30 -1.54
N ILE A 70 13.33 0.61 -0.39
CA ILE A 70 12.62 -0.39 0.42
C ILE A 70 11.47 -1.02 -0.36
N THR A 71 10.68 -0.17 -1.04
CA THR A 71 9.53 -0.60 -1.86
C THR A 71 9.99 -1.40 -3.08
N LEU A 72 11.08 -1.02 -3.73
CA LEU A 72 11.64 -1.77 -4.85
C LEU A 72 12.10 -3.17 -4.43
N VAL A 73 12.74 -3.31 -3.26
CA VAL A 73 13.11 -4.62 -2.70
C VAL A 73 11.86 -5.45 -2.39
N PHE A 74 10.84 -4.84 -1.77
CA PHE A 74 9.59 -5.52 -1.46
C PHE A 74 8.87 -6.00 -2.73
N PHE A 75 8.74 -5.13 -3.72
CA PHE A 75 8.14 -5.43 -5.02
C PHE A 75 8.90 -6.56 -5.73
N TYR A 76 10.24 -6.49 -5.78
CA TYR A 76 11.07 -7.53 -6.36
C TYR A 76 10.86 -8.90 -5.69
N LYS A 77 10.79 -8.95 -4.36
CA LYS A 77 10.55 -10.19 -3.60
C LYS A 77 9.19 -10.80 -3.97
N ILE A 78 8.15 -9.99 -4.06
CA ILE A 78 6.81 -10.42 -4.48
C ILE A 78 6.83 -10.98 -5.90
N LEU A 79 7.47 -10.28 -6.84
CA LEU A 79 7.59 -10.72 -8.24
C LEU A 79 8.39 -12.02 -8.40
N LYS A 80 9.32 -12.31 -7.50
CA LYS A 80 10.05 -13.58 -7.50
C LYS A 80 9.22 -14.74 -6.96
N ARG A 81 8.28 -14.48 -6.05
CA ARG A 81 7.42 -15.50 -5.44
C ARG A 81 6.16 -15.79 -6.26
N ARG A 82 5.56 -14.75 -6.87
CA ARG A 82 4.25 -14.84 -7.54
C ARG A 82 4.36 -14.65 -9.04
N LYS A 83 3.48 -15.27 -9.80
CA LYS A 83 3.38 -14.98 -11.24
C LYS A 83 2.68 -13.64 -11.42
N LEU A 84 3.12 -12.84 -12.40
CA LEU A 84 2.45 -11.59 -12.74
C LEU A 84 0.97 -11.81 -13.07
N ALA A 85 0.64 -12.91 -13.75
CA ALA A 85 -0.74 -13.26 -14.07
C ALA A 85 -1.62 -13.51 -12.82
N ASP A 86 -1.03 -13.81 -11.66
CA ASP A 86 -1.80 -14.01 -10.42
C ASP A 86 -2.28 -12.68 -9.84
N MET A 87 -1.49 -11.61 -10.01
CA MET A 87 -1.75 -10.28 -9.44
C MET A 87 -2.34 -9.30 -10.46
N TYR A 88 -2.08 -9.55 -11.74
CA TYR A 88 -2.50 -8.74 -12.86
C TYR A 88 -3.20 -9.59 -13.94
N PRO A 89 -4.22 -10.39 -13.57
CA PRO A 89 -4.87 -11.31 -14.51
C PRO A 89 -5.59 -10.59 -15.66
N TRP A 90 -5.92 -9.30 -15.45
CA TRP A 90 -6.49 -8.39 -16.44
C TRP A 90 -5.53 -8.07 -17.60
N LEU A 91 -4.20 -8.18 -17.42
CA LEU A 91 -3.23 -8.00 -18.51
C LEU A 91 -3.36 -9.08 -19.59
N SER A 92 -3.80 -10.28 -19.21
CA SER A 92 -4.08 -11.38 -20.14
C SER A 92 -5.57 -11.54 -20.44
N GLY A 93 -6.42 -10.60 -20.03
CA GLY A 93 -7.87 -10.66 -20.20
C GLY A 93 -8.56 -11.79 -19.40
N ASN A 94 -7.88 -12.40 -18.42
CA ASN A 94 -8.44 -13.50 -17.63
C ASN A 94 -9.19 -12.94 -16.42
N PHE A 95 -10.51 -12.88 -16.49
CA PHE A 95 -11.36 -12.43 -15.37
C PHE A 95 -12.13 -13.56 -14.69
N ALA A 96 -11.79 -14.83 -14.98
CA ALA A 96 -12.58 -15.98 -14.54
C ALA A 96 -12.68 -16.03 -13.00
N GLN A 97 -11.54 -15.97 -12.30
CA GLN A 97 -11.50 -16.04 -10.84
C GLN A 97 -12.11 -14.78 -10.20
N ILE A 98 -11.81 -13.57 -10.71
CA ILE A 98 -12.43 -12.33 -10.24
C ILE A 98 -13.97 -12.43 -10.28
N LYS A 99 -14.54 -12.95 -11.37
CA LYS A 99 -15.99 -13.12 -11.49
C LYS A 99 -16.56 -14.11 -10.47
N GLN A 100 -15.81 -15.16 -10.13
CA GLN A 100 -16.22 -16.12 -9.09
C GLN A 100 -16.17 -15.48 -7.71
N ASP A 101 -15.09 -14.77 -7.38
CA ASP A 101 -14.93 -14.06 -6.11
C ASP A 101 -16.05 -13.01 -5.92
N LEU A 102 -16.41 -12.26 -6.97
CA LEU A 102 -17.52 -11.32 -6.91
C LEU A 102 -18.87 -12.01 -6.62
N LYS A 103 -19.09 -13.25 -7.11
CA LYS A 103 -20.29 -14.03 -6.75
C LYS A 103 -20.24 -14.45 -5.28
N THR A 104 -19.07 -14.84 -4.77
CA THR A 104 -18.87 -15.20 -3.36
C THR A 104 -19.13 -14.00 -2.44
N LEU A 105 -18.62 -12.82 -2.78
CA LEU A 105 -18.86 -11.58 -2.03
C LEU A 105 -20.35 -11.22 -1.94
N ARG A 106 -21.13 -11.48 -3.00
CA ARG A 106 -22.60 -11.29 -2.97
C ARG A 106 -23.31 -12.18 -1.94
N SER A 107 -22.67 -13.26 -1.50
CA SER A 107 -23.18 -14.12 -0.42
C SER A 107 -22.68 -13.73 0.98
N PHE A 108 -22.08 -12.54 1.12
CA PHE A 108 -21.49 -12.02 2.36
C PHE A 108 -20.43 -12.94 2.98
N LYS A 109 -19.74 -13.71 2.14
CA LYS A 109 -18.59 -14.53 2.54
C LYS A 109 -17.30 -13.75 2.29
N LEU A 110 -16.39 -13.82 3.25
CA LEU A 110 -15.04 -13.30 3.08
C LEU A 110 -14.30 -14.11 2.02
N LEU A 111 -13.46 -13.42 1.24
CA LEU A 111 -12.69 -14.04 0.17
C LEU A 111 -11.41 -14.66 0.72
N GLU A 112 -11.10 -15.86 0.27
CA GLU A 112 -9.74 -16.40 0.43
C GLU A 112 -8.84 -15.95 -0.72
N SER A 113 -7.53 -15.93 -0.47
CA SER A 113 -6.55 -15.52 -1.47
C SER A 113 -6.36 -16.61 -2.52
N HIS A 114 -6.82 -16.34 -3.74
CA HIS A 114 -6.65 -17.21 -4.90
C HIS A 114 -5.81 -16.50 -5.99
N PRO A 115 -4.94 -17.24 -6.71
CA PRO A 115 -4.26 -16.70 -7.89
C PRO A 115 -5.27 -16.14 -8.90
N GLY A 116 -5.06 -14.90 -9.35
CA GLY A 116 -5.95 -14.21 -10.30
C GLY A 116 -7.29 -13.79 -9.71
N GLY A 117 -7.51 -13.95 -8.40
CA GLY A 117 -8.71 -13.51 -7.69
C GLY A 117 -8.68 -12.04 -7.29
N VAL A 118 -9.75 -11.58 -6.66
CA VAL A 118 -9.90 -10.18 -6.18
C VAL A 118 -8.83 -9.85 -5.15
N ALA A 119 -8.57 -10.72 -4.16
CA ALA A 119 -7.57 -10.47 -3.13
C ALA A 119 -6.17 -10.28 -3.73
N ALA A 120 -5.74 -11.18 -4.61
CA ALA A 120 -4.45 -11.10 -5.29
C ALA A 120 -4.34 -9.86 -6.20
N THR A 121 -5.43 -9.48 -6.85
CA THR A 121 -5.49 -8.30 -7.71
C THR A 121 -5.39 -7.01 -6.89
N VAL A 122 -6.09 -6.95 -5.74
CA VAL A 122 -6.01 -5.81 -4.81
C VAL A 122 -4.59 -5.64 -4.29
N GLU A 123 -3.92 -6.72 -3.88
CA GLU A 123 -2.50 -6.68 -3.49
C GLU A 123 -1.62 -6.10 -4.62
N GLY A 124 -1.85 -6.52 -5.87
CA GLY A 124 -1.13 -5.99 -7.04
C GLY A 124 -1.38 -4.52 -7.31
N LEU A 125 -2.62 -4.06 -7.19
CA LEU A 125 -2.99 -2.65 -7.32
C LEU A 125 -2.39 -1.80 -6.20
N GLY A 126 -2.32 -2.32 -4.97
CA GLY A 126 -1.65 -1.66 -3.86
C GLY A 126 -0.17 -1.38 -4.12
N LEU A 127 0.55 -2.36 -4.70
CA LEU A 127 1.95 -2.19 -5.08
C LEU A 127 2.11 -1.12 -6.18
N LEU A 128 1.24 -1.13 -7.19
CA LEU A 128 1.26 -0.11 -8.25
C LEU A 128 0.94 1.29 -7.71
N ALA A 129 -0.05 1.40 -6.82
CA ALA A 129 -0.42 2.68 -6.19
C ALA A 129 0.74 3.24 -5.35
N LEU A 130 1.42 2.39 -4.57
CA LEU A 130 2.59 2.78 -3.79
C LEU A 130 3.74 3.24 -4.69
N LEU A 131 4.06 2.48 -5.75
CA LEU A 131 5.10 2.86 -6.71
C LEU A 131 4.77 4.18 -7.43
N LEU A 132 3.51 4.40 -7.80
CA LEU A 132 3.07 5.63 -8.45
C LEU A 132 3.19 6.85 -7.51
N ALA A 133 2.77 6.71 -6.25
CA ALA A 133 2.91 7.78 -5.25
C ALA A 133 4.39 8.12 -5.01
N LEU A 134 5.25 7.11 -4.89
CA LEU A 134 6.70 7.31 -4.72
C LEU A 134 7.36 7.95 -5.95
N ALA A 135 7.00 7.49 -7.15
CA ALA A 135 7.54 8.04 -8.40
C ALA A 135 7.15 9.51 -8.57
N THR A 136 5.86 9.84 -8.37
CA THR A 136 5.37 11.22 -8.50
C THR A 136 5.93 12.15 -7.42
N GLY A 137 6.11 11.66 -6.19
CA GLY A 137 6.75 12.43 -5.11
C GLY A 137 8.22 12.71 -5.38
N ALA A 138 8.96 11.71 -5.89
CA ALA A 138 10.35 11.88 -6.31
C ALA A 138 10.47 12.86 -7.48
N LEU A 139 9.62 12.76 -8.50
CA LEU A 139 9.58 13.70 -9.62
C LEU A 139 9.30 15.13 -9.16
N TRP A 140 8.35 15.31 -8.24
CA TRP A 140 8.08 16.62 -7.66
C TRP A 140 9.32 17.17 -6.93
N TYR A 141 10.00 16.36 -6.12
CA TYR A 141 11.20 16.76 -5.40
C TYR A 141 12.34 17.15 -6.34
N PHE A 142 12.61 16.36 -7.39
CA PHE A 142 13.66 16.67 -8.36
C PHE A 142 13.38 17.98 -9.09
N ASN A 143 12.13 18.21 -9.49
CA ASN A 143 11.74 19.50 -10.07
C ASN A 143 11.92 20.65 -9.08
N ALA A 144 11.43 20.47 -7.83
CA ALA A 144 11.54 21.47 -6.76
C ALA A 144 13.00 21.87 -6.49
N SER A 145 13.92 20.91 -6.59
CA SER A 145 15.35 21.10 -6.31
C SER A 145 16.13 21.77 -7.45
N ILE A 146 15.65 21.67 -8.69
CA ILE A 146 16.37 22.18 -9.88
C ILE A 146 15.72 23.44 -10.43
N SER A 147 14.39 23.43 -10.58
CA SER A 147 13.63 24.43 -11.33
C SER A 147 12.60 25.17 -10.46
N GLY A 148 12.57 24.88 -9.15
CA GLY A 148 11.56 25.40 -8.23
C GLY A 148 10.28 24.55 -8.18
N THR A 149 9.34 24.92 -7.32
CA THR A 149 8.14 24.11 -7.08
C THR A 149 7.17 24.13 -8.27
N SER A 150 6.62 22.97 -8.60
CA SER A 150 5.59 22.83 -9.63
C SER A 150 4.23 22.50 -9.00
N PRO A 151 3.22 23.38 -9.13
CA PRO A 151 1.86 23.11 -8.66
C PRO A 151 1.26 21.87 -9.31
N GLN A 152 1.52 21.67 -10.61
CA GLN A 152 0.98 20.55 -11.36
C GLN A 152 1.57 19.22 -10.90
N LEU A 153 2.89 19.15 -10.69
CA LEU A 153 3.52 17.93 -10.16
C LEU A 153 3.05 17.64 -8.72
N LEU A 154 2.79 18.69 -7.92
CA LEU A 154 2.27 18.54 -6.57
C LEU A 154 0.86 17.96 -6.59
N GLU A 155 0.00 18.45 -7.48
CA GLU A 155 -1.35 17.95 -7.68
C GLU A 155 -1.34 16.49 -8.15
N ILE A 156 -0.53 16.15 -9.14
CA ILE A 156 -0.36 14.77 -9.63
C ILE A 156 0.09 13.84 -8.48
N HIS A 157 1.02 14.29 -7.64
CA HIS A 157 1.45 13.54 -6.48
C HIS A 157 0.30 13.34 -5.47
N LYS A 158 -0.45 14.40 -5.14
CA LYS A 158 -1.62 14.31 -4.24
C LYS A 158 -2.69 13.36 -4.77
N THR A 159 -3.00 13.41 -6.07
CA THR A 159 -3.93 12.48 -6.71
C THR A 159 -3.42 11.04 -6.62
N SER A 160 -2.13 10.83 -6.85
CA SER A 160 -1.50 9.50 -6.74
C SER A 160 -1.52 8.96 -5.30
N VAL A 161 -1.31 9.85 -4.32
CA VAL A 161 -1.41 9.51 -2.89
C VAL A 161 -2.83 9.07 -2.53
N GLY A 162 -3.86 9.70 -3.10
CA GLY A 162 -5.25 9.28 -2.88
C GLY A 162 -5.52 7.81 -3.22
N LEU A 163 -4.81 7.24 -4.22
CA LEU A 163 -4.94 5.83 -4.58
C LEU A 163 -4.34 4.91 -3.50
N ILE A 164 -3.15 5.23 -2.99
CA ILE A 164 -2.50 4.41 -1.95
C ILE A 164 -3.18 4.59 -0.58
N GLU A 165 -3.73 5.76 -0.26
CA GLU A 165 -4.57 5.94 0.93
C GLU A 165 -5.85 5.11 0.85
N THR A 166 -6.54 5.14 -0.29
CA THR A 166 -7.72 4.31 -0.52
C THR A 166 -7.39 2.82 -0.34
N TYR A 167 -6.27 2.37 -0.91
CA TYR A 167 -5.79 1.01 -0.70
C TYR A 167 -5.50 0.72 0.78
N PHE A 168 -4.77 1.59 1.48
CA PHE A 168 -4.40 1.41 2.88
C PHE A 168 -5.63 1.19 3.76
N TYR A 169 -6.65 2.03 3.63
CA TYR A 169 -7.88 1.91 4.41
C TYR A 169 -8.70 0.68 4.02
N ALA A 170 -8.91 0.43 2.73
CA ALA A 170 -9.72 -0.70 2.27
C ALA A 170 -9.06 -2.06 2.59
N HIS A 171 -7.76 -2.19 2.33
CA HIS A 171 -7.00 -3.39 2.64
C HIS A 171 -6.91 -3.63 4.16
N GLY A 172 -6.63 -2.57 4.93
CA GLY A 172 -6.60 -2.63 6.39
C GLY A 172 -7.95 -3.04 6.99
N ALA A 173 -9.06 -2.48 6.50
CA ALA A 173 -10.40 -2.85 6.91
C ALA A 173 -10.69 -4.33 6.64
N MET A 174 -10.32 -4.85 5.45
CA MET A 174 -10.47 -6.26 5.14
C MET A 174 -9.62 -7.15 6.06
N ALA A 175 -8.37 -6.79 6.35
CA ALA A 175 -7.54 -7.52 7.30
C ALA A 175 -8.18 -7.59 8.70
N ILE A 176 -8.77 -6.50 9.17
CA ILE A 176 -9.53 -6.47 10.44
C ILE A 176 -10.76 -7.38 10.38
N LEU A 177 -11.52 -7.38 9.27
CA LEU A 177 -12.66 -8.28 9.09
C LEU A 177 -12.25 -9.76 9.12
N HIS A 178 -11.14 -10.10 8.47
CA HIS A 178 -10.57 -11.45 8.53
C HIS A 178 -10.15 -11.84 9.95
N TYR A 179 -9.52 -10.93 10.70
CA TYR A 179 -9.16 -11.15 12.10
C TYR A 179 -10.40 -11.37 12.99
N ILE A 180 -11.45 -10.55 12.84
CA ILE A 180 -12.70 -10.71 13.59
C ILE A 180 -13.37 -12.05 13.24
N HIS A 181 -13.39 -12.43 11.96
CA HIS A 181 -13.94 -13.70 11.52
C HIS A 181 -13.20 -14.89 12.14
N TRP A 182 -11.86 -14.88 12.10
CA TRP A 182 -11.03 -15.87 12.77
C TRP A 182 -11.29 -15.94 14.28
N TRP A 183 -11.36 -14.78 14.94
CA TRP A 183 -11.60 -14.71 16.38
C TRP A 183 -12.92 -15.40 16.76
N ARG A 184 -13.97 -15.18 15.95
CA ARG A 184 -15.30 -15.75 16.15
C ARG A 184 -15.40 -17.22 15.78
N SER A 185 -14.61 -17.73 14.83
CA SER A 185 -14.63 -19.15 14.44
C SER A 185 -13.83 -20.04 15.38
N LYS A 186 -12.91 -19.46 16.16
CA LYS A 186 -12.11 -20.12 17.20
C LYS A 186 -12.65 -19.88 18.62
N ALA A 187 -13.71 -19.08 18.79
CA ALA A 187 -14.42 -18.87 20.04
C ALA A 187 -15.52 -19.92 20.20
#